data_AF-A0A8S2V0X6-F1
#
_entry.id   AF-A0A8S2V0X6-F1
#
_cell.length_a   1.000
_cell.length_b   1.000
_cell.length_c   1.000
_cell.angle_alpha   90.00
_cell.angle_beta   90.00
_cell.angle_gamma   90.00
#
_symmetry.space_group_name_H-M   'P 1'
#
loop_
_entity.id
_entity.type
_entity.pdbx_description
1 polymer ?
#
loop_
_entity_poly.entity_id
_entity_poly.type
_entity_poly.pdbx_seq_one_letter_code
_entity_poly.pdbx_strand_id
1 'polypeptide(L)'
;MRLIVSMRSGSTMTKHLTKVLRKLGDKVRSLKNTKHLIEDIYKVKVVSPKMSLASLDVVDLFTSIDRNDAIGILSEKLKQDISWKADTSLNEDAIINMVKFLTDNVYFQFGEHYYQQKHGLPMGFLFHRY
;
A
#
# COMPACT_ATOMS: atom_id res chain seq x y z
N MET A 1 15.83 9.92 -7.94
CA MET A 1 16.10 8.89 -8.97
C MET A 1 14.92 7.92 -8.98
N ARG A 2 14.26 7.67 -10.12
CA ARG A 2 13.11 6.74 -10.19
C ARG A 2 13.62 5.33 -10.53
N LEU A 3 13.60 4.42 -9.55
CA LEU A 3 13.88 3.00 -9.80
C LEU A 3 12.63 2.37 -10.41
N ILE A 4 12.71 1.97 -11.68
CA ILE A 4 11.66 1.21 -12.34
C ILE A 4 11.84 -0.24 -11.94
N VAL A 5 10.91 -0.74 -11.13
CA VAL A 5 10.95 -2.11 -10.64
C VAL A 5 10.48 -3.04 -11.74
N SER A 6 11.35 -3.98 -12.13
CA SER A 6 11.06 -5.02 -13.12
C SER A 6 10.84 -6.34 -12.39
N MET A 7 9.64 -6.51 -11.81
CA MET A 7 9.15 -7.86 -11.55
C MET A 7 8.54 -8.37 -12.86
N ARG A 8 9.25 -9.28 -13.53
CA ARG A 8 8.72 -9.99 -14.70
C ARG A 8 7.43 -10.70 -14.28
N SER A 9 6.34 -10.24 -14.88
CA SER A 9 4.97 -10.75 -14.81
C SER A 9 4.23 -10.51 -13.49
N GLY A 10 3.06 -9.86 -13.61
CA GLY A 10 1.99 -9.95 -12.64
C GLY A 10 1.51 -11.39 -12.55
N SER A 11 2.16 -12.16 -11.68
CA SER A 11 1.79 -13.52 -11.35
C SER A 11 0.30 -13.57 -10.99
N THR A 12 -0.40 -14.63 -11.38
CA THR A 12 -1.78 -14.90 -10.96
C THR A 12 -1.94 -14.75 -9.45
N MET A 13 -0.90 -15.10 -8.69
CA MET A 13 -0.81 -14.92 -7.24
C MET A 13 -0.95 -13.47 -6.80
N THR A 14 -0.24 -12.52 -7.42
CA THR A 14 -0.32 -11.11 -7.01
C THR A 14 -1.66 -10.49 -7.38
N LYS A 15 -2.25 -10.86 -8.53
CA LYS A 15 -3.61 -10.43 -8.91
C LYS A 15 -4.66 -10.95 -7.94
N HIS A 16 -4.56 -12.24 -7.59
CA HIS A 16 -5.43 -12.88 -6.61
C HIS A 16 -5.32 -12.20 -5.25
N LEU A 17 -4.09 -12.01 -4.76
CA LEU A 17 -3.82 -11.36 -3.49
C LEU A 17 -4.35 -9.91 -3.47
N THR A 18 -4.18 -9.15 -4.55
CA THR A 18 -4.74 -7.79 -4.66
C THR A 18 -6.27 -7.80 -4.55
N LYS A 19 -6.94 -8.77 -5.20
CA LYS A 19 -8.41 -8.91 -5.11
C LYS A 19 -8.86 -9.14 -3.66
N VAL A 20 -8.16 -10.02 -2.93
CA VAL A 20 -8.44 -10.33 -1.53
C VAL A 20 -8.19 -9.11 -0.63
N LEU A 21 -7.01 -8.49 -0.73
CA LEU A 21 -6.62 -7.35 0.11
C LEU A 21 -7.50 -6.11 -0.11
N ARG A 22 -8.05 -5.91 -1.30
CA ARG A 22 -8.94 -4.78 -1.60
C ARG A 22 -10.22 -4.78 -0.74
N LYS A 23 -10.66 -5.93 -0.24
CA LYS A 23 -11.83 -6.02 0.65
C LYS A 23 -11.56 -5.40 2.03
N LEU A 24 -10.30 -5.45 2.47
CA LEU A 24 -9.82 -4.88 3.73
C LEU A 24 -9.58 -3.35 3.66
N GLY A 25 -9.72 -2.77 2.47
CA GLY A 25 -9.51 -1.34 2.23
C GLY A 25 -10.72 -0.52 2.66
N ASP A 26 -10.47 0.54 3.43
CA ASP A 26 -11.50 1.51 3.83
C ASP A 26 -11.97 2.31 2.60
N LYS A 27 -13.15 1.96 2.06
CA LYS A 27 -13.75 2.72 0.94
C LYS A 27 -14.22 4.12 1.35
N VAL A 28 -14.50 4.31 2.64
CA VAL A 28 -15.11 5.53 3.20
C VAL A 28 -14.16 6.73 3.14
N ARG A 29 -12.84 6.51 3.19
CA ARG A 29 -11.82 7.58 3.24
C ARG A 29 -11.18 7.87 1.88
N SER A 30 -11.78 7.41 0.78
CA SER A 30 -11.24 7.66 -0.56
C SER A 30 -11.56 9.09 -1.02
N LEU A 31 -10.53 9.82 -1.45
CA LEU A 31 -10.70 11.12 -2.09
C LEU A 31 -11.14 10.91 -3.53
N LYS A 32 -12.24 11.54 -3.93
CA LYS A 32 -12.76 11.41 -5.30
C LYS A 32 -11.84 12.05 -6.33
N ASN A 33 -11.31 13.23 -6.03
CA ASN A 33 -10.31 13.95 -6.81
C ASN A 33 -9.81 15.17 -6.03
N THR A 34 -8.76 15.81 -6.54
CA THR A 34 -8.16 17.01 -5.94
C THR A 34 -9.13 18.18 -5.82
N LYS A 35 -10.05 18.35 -6.78
CA LYS A 35 -11.03 19.44 -6.72
C LYS A 35 -11.98 19.28 -5.54
N HIS A 36 -12.50 18.07 -5.34
CA HIS A 36 -13.36 17.74 -4.20
C HIS A 36 -12.63 17.92 -2.86
N LEU A 37 -11.34 17.53 -2.79
CA LEU A 37 -10.53 17.77 -1.60
C LEU A 37 -10.41 19.27 -1.30
N ILE A 38 -10.12 20.10 -2.30
CA ILE A 38 -10.01 21.55 -2.15
C ILE A 38 -11.34 22.14 -1.66
N GLU A 39 -12.46 21.73 -2.26
CA GLU A 39 -13.80 22.15 -1.84
C GLU A 39 -14.09 21.78 -0.38
N ASP A 40 -13.67 20.61 0.08
CA ASP A 40 -13.86 20.16 1.47
C ASP A 40 -12.96 20.93 2.44
N ILE A 41 -11.70 21.19 2.09
CA ILE A 41 -10.78 22.00 2.90
C ILE A 41 -11.34 23.42 3.09
N TYR A 42 -11.87 24.05 2.03
CA TYR A 42 -12.45 25.39 2.13
C TYR A 42 -13.71 25.46 3.01
N LYS A 43 -14.44 24.35 3.19
CA LYS A 43 -15.58 24.29 4.13
C LYS A 43 -15.13 24.24 5.59
N VAL A 44 -13.88 23.86 5.87
CA VAL A 44 -13.34 23.85 7.24
C VAL A 44 -13.14 25.30 7.69
N LYS A 45 -14.11 25.83 8.43
CA LYS A 45 -13.97 27.12 9.08
C LYS A 45 -12.97 26.99 10.22
N VAL A 46 -11.95 27.84 10.24
CA VAL A 46 -11.05 27.97 11.39
C VAL A 46 -11.83 28.71 12.48
N VAL A 47 -12.49 27.96 13.37
CA VAL A 47 -13.47 28.49 14.32
C VAL A 47 -12.81 29.21 15.52
N SER A 48 -11.51 29.03 15.74
CA SER A 48 -10.82 29.52 16.93
C SER A 48 -9.46 30.14 16.61
N PRO A 49 -9.07 31.24 17.27
CA PRO A 49 -7.72 31.80 17.18
C PRO A 49 -6.60 30.87 17.67
N LYS A 50 -6.94 29.70 18.25
CA LYS A 50 -5.98 28.65 18.64
C LYS A 50 -5.80 27.54 17.61
N MET A 51 -6.45 27.64 16.45
CA MET A 51 -6.41 26.60 15.43
C MET A 51 -5.37 26.98 14.36
N SER A 52 -4.41 26.10 14.11
CA SER A 52 -3.36 26.28 13.11
C SER A 52 -3.44 25.17 12.07
N LEU A 53 -3.33 25.54 10.80
CA LEU A 53 -3.24 24.60 9.70
C LEU A 53 -1.76 24.32 9.41
N ALA A 54 -1.36 23.06 9.44
CA ALA A 54 -0.01 22.63 9.05
C ALA A 54 -0.10 21.74 7.82
N SER A 55 0.72 22.04 6.82
CA SER A 55 0.97 21.14 5.70
C SER A 55 2.23 20.34 6.02
N LEU A 56 2.10 19.02 6.05
CA LEU A 56 3.20 18.10 6.28
C LEU A 56 3.48 17.37 4.97
N ASP A 57 4.73 17.38 4.55
CA ASP A 57 5.19 16.56 3.42
C ASP A 57 6.05 15.42 3.97
N VAL A 58 5.82 14.21 3.46
CA VAL A 58 6.56 13.02 3.90
C VAL A 58 7.70 12.79 2.94
N VAL A 59 8.93 12.88 3.44
CA VAL A 59 10.11 12.50 2.67
C VAL A 59 10.10 10.98 2.48
N ASP A 60 10.22 10.56 1.22
CA ASP A 60 10.50 9.15 0.87
C ASP A 60 9.48 8.14 1.41
N LEU A 61 8.18 8.51 1.40
CA LEU A 61 7.07 7.73 1.98
C LEU A 61 7.13 6.21 1.74
N PHE A 62 7.38 5.76 0.51
CA PHE A 62 7.40 4.32 0.21
C PHE A 62 8.64 3.61 0.73
N THR A 63 9.79 4.29 0.70
CA THR A 63 11.07 3.74 1.13
C THR A 63 11.27 3.82 2.64
N SER A 64 10.51 4.67 3.34
CA SER A 64 10.52 4.82 4.80
C SER A 64 9.56 3.87 5.53
N ILE A 65 8.67 3.17 4.83
CA ILE A 65 7.79 2.17 5.44
C ILE A 65 8.60 0.95 5.90
N ASP A 66 8.55 0.66 7.20
CA ASP A 66 9.00 -0.62 7.72
C ASP A 66 8.02 -1.72 7.26
N ARG A 67 8.59 -2.72 6.58
CA ARG A 67 7.86 -3.83 6.01
C ARG A 67 7.24 -4.72 7.07
N ASN A 68 7.94 -4.97 8.17
CA ASN A 68 7.47 -5.84 9.24
C ASN A 68 6.26 -5.21 9.93
N ASP A 69 6.31 -3.91 10.18
CA ASP A 69 5.19 -3.16 10.74
C ASP A 69 3.98 -3.18 9.80
N ALA A 70 4.21 -2.95 8.50
CA ALA A 70 3.14 -3.00 7.50
C ALA A 70 2.48 -4.40 7.42
N ILE A 71 3.27 -5.47 7.51
CA ILE A 71 2.75 -6.85 7.56
C ILE A 71 2.01 -7.12 8.88
N GLY A 72 2.50 -6.59 10.00
CA GLY A 72 1.84 -6.68 11.31
C GLY A 72 0.44 -6.06 11.26
N ILE A 73 0.35 -4.82 10.77
CA ILE A 73 -0.93 -4.11 10.57
C ILE A 73 -1.87 -4.92 9.67
N LEU A 74 -1.35 -5.51 8.59
CA LEU A 74 -2.17 -6.36 7.71
C LEU A 74 -2.68 -7.60 8.43
N SER A 75 -1.86 -8.26 9.24
CA SER A 75 -2.26 -9.44 10.02
C SER A 75 -3.38 -9.09 11.00
N GLU A 76 -3.29 -7.95 11.69
CA GLU A 76 -4.35 -7.45 12.56
C GLU A 76 -5.64 -7.18 11.78
N LYS A 77 -5.55 -6.52 10.62
CA LYS A 77 -6.72 -6.27 9.76
C LYS A 77 -7.39 -7.55 9.27
N LEU A 78 -6.62 -8.56 8.88
CA LEU A 78 -7.16 -9.86 8.43
C LEU A 78 -7.93 -10.59 9.54
N LYS A 79 -7.54 -10.39 10.80
CA LYS A 79 -8.22 -10.95 11.97
C LYS A 79 -9.50 -10.18 12.33
N GLN A 80 -9.48 -8.87 12.17
CA GLN A 80 -10.60 -7.99 12.52
C GLN A 80 -11.71 -8.00 11.45
N ASP A 81 -11.36 -8.05 10.17
CA ASP A 81 -12.29 -8.09 9.06
C ASP A 81 -12.20 -9.45 8.36
N ILE A 82 -13.32 -10.18 8.31
CA ILE A 82 -13.43 -11.50 7.68
C ILE A 82 -13.99 -11.45 6.24
N SER A 83 -14.29 -10.26 5.70
CA SER A 83 -14.90 -10.07 4.38
C SER A 83 -14.09 -10.66 3.23
N TRP A 84 -12.77 -10.77 3.42
CA TRP A 84 -11.84 -11.33 2.45
C TRP A 84 -11.95 -12.86 2.29
N LYS A 85 -12.48 -13.58 3.29
CA LYS A 85 -12.62 -15.05 3.25
C LYS A 85 -13.60 -15.52 2.17
N ALA A 86 -14.49 -14.65 1.70
CA ALA A 86 -15.41 -14.97 0.61
C ALA A 86 -14.72 -15.13 -0.76
N ASP A 87 -13.53 -14.54 -0.93
CA ASP A 87 -12.82 -14.51 -2.21
C ASP A 87 -11.69 -15.55 -2.31
N THR A 88 -11.45 -16.35 -1.25
CA THR A 88 -10.36 -17.33 -1.23
C THR A 88 -10.56 -18.43 -0.19
N SER A 89 -10.04 -19.63 -0.47
CA SER A 89 -9.93 -20.75 0.49
C SER A 89 -8.66 -20.69 1.36
N LEU A 90 -7.82 -19.67 1.17
CA LEU A 90 -6.57 -19.51 1.91
C LEU A 90 -6.85 -19.06 3.36
N ASN A 91 -5.99 -19.49 4.27
CA ASN A 91 -5.99 -18.98 5.64
C ASN A 91 -5.14 -17.71 5.76
N GLU A 92 -5.22 -17.07 6.93
CA GLU A 92 -4.53 -15.81 7.25
C GLU A 92 -3.01 -15.94 7.08
N ASP A 93 -2.42 -17.02 7.59
CA ASP A 93 -0.99 -17.28 7.50
C ASP A 93 -0.51 -17.43 6.05
N ALA A 94 -1.28 -18.11 5.20
CA ALA A 94 -0.96 -18.27 3.79
C ALA A 94 -0.96 -16.91 3.06
N ILE A 95 -1.92 -16.03 3.37
CA ILE A 95 -1.96 -14.68 2.82
C ILE A 95 -0.74 -13.86 3.27
N ILE A 96 -0.44 -13.88 4.57
CA ILE A 96 0.72 -13.17 5.11
C ILE A 96 2.03 -13.68 4.50
N ASN A 97 2.18 -14.99 4.35
CA ASN A 97 3.36 -15.59 3.73
C ASN A 97 3.49 -15.20 2.26
N MET A 98 2.39 -15.11 1.51
CA MET A 98 2.43 -14.61 0.12
C MET A 98 2.83 -13.13 0.06
N VAL A 99 2.33 -12.29 0.96
CA VAL A 99 2.72 -10.87 1.03
C VAL A 99 4.21 -10.74 1.34
N LYS A 100 4.71 -11.49 2.34
CA LYS A 100 6.13 -11.56 2.67
C LYS A 100 6.95 -11.98 1.46
N PHE A 101 6.61 -13.11 0.84
CA PHE A 101 7.31 -13.62 -0.33
C PHE A 101 7.38 -12.58 -1.46
N LEU A 102 6.27 -11.93 -1.79
CA LEU A 102 6.22 -10.93 -2.85
C LEU A 102 7.01 -9.67 -2.53
N THR A 103 7.01 -9.24 -1.28
CA THR A 103 7.74 -8.04 -0.85
C THR A 103 9.25 -8.31 -0.69
N ASP A 104 9.65 -9.51 -0.27
CA ASP A 104 11.05 -9.94 -0.13
C ASP A 104 11.75 -10.19 -1.48
N ASN A 105 10.97 -10.60 -2.48
CA ASN A 105 11.48 -10.94 -3.81
C ASN A 105 11.25 -9.82 -4.83
N VAL A 106 11.55 -8.60 -4.42
CA VAL A 106 11.52 -7.42 -5.31
C VAL A 106 12.89 -7.25 -5.96
N TYR A 107 12.93 -7.48 -7.26
CA TYR A 107 14.13 -7.29 -8.09
C TYR A 107 13.90 -6.22 -9.14
N PHE A 108 14.95 -5.49 -9.48
CA PHE A 108 14.93 -4.50 -10.55
C PHE A 108 16.25 -4.51 -11.32
N GLN A 109 16.19 -4.09 -12.57
CA GLN A 109 17.35 -3.98 -13.44
C GLN A 109 17.70 -2.50 -13.61
N PHE A 110 18.99 -2.18 -13.48
CA PHE A 110 19.50 -0.85 -13.79
C PHE A 110 20.80 -0.99 -14.60
N GLY A 111 20.74 -0.58 -15.87
CA GLY A 111 21.76 -0.93 -16.87
C GLY A 111 21.81 -2.44 -17.09
N GLU A 112 23.01 -3.01 -17.07
CA GLU A 112 23.26 -4.44 -17.24
C GLU A 112 23.26 -5.23 -15.91
N HIS A 113 22.90 -4.58 -14.81
CA HIS A 113 22.95 -5.18 -13.48
C HIS A 113 21.56 -5.41 -12.88
N TYR A 114 21.44 -6.52 -12.15
CA TYR A 114 20.25 -6.89 -11.39
C TYR A 114 20.47 -6.60 -9.90
N TYR A 115 19.46 -5.99 -9.28
CA TYR A 115 19.49 -5.61 -7.88
C TYR A 115 18.24 -6.11 -7.16
N GLN A 116 18.39 -6.40 -5.86
CA GLN A 116 17.27 -6.70 -4.97
C GLN A 116 17.01 -5.50 -4.07
N GLN A 117 15.75 -5.11 -3.93
CA GLN A 117 15.36 -4.06 -2.99
C GLN A 117 15.25 -4.63 -1.57
N LYS A 118 16.20 -4.25 -0.71
CA LYS A 118 16.22 -4.67 0.70
C LYS A 118 15.47 -3.73 1.64
N HIS A 119 15.27 -2.47 1.25
CA HIS A 119 14.69 -1.45 2.13
C HIS A 119 13.41 -0.84 1.54
N GLY A 120 12.43 -0.66 2.42
CA GLY A 120 11.12 -0.10 2.11
C GLY A 120 10.33 -0.92 1.09
N LEU A 121 9.35 -0.24 0.49
CA LEU A 121 8.53 -0.79 -0.58
C LEU A 121 8.86 -0.10 -1.91
N PRO A 122 8.94 -0.85 -3.03
CA PRO A 122 9.11 -0.26 -4.34
C PRO A 122 7.98 0.71 -4.70
N MET A 123 8.33 1.89 -5.21
CA MET A 123 7.35 2.77 -5.85
C MET A 123 6.77 2.09 -7.10
N GLY A 124 5.44 2.08 -7.21
CA GLY A 124 4.74 1.41 -8.31
C GLY A 124 4.64 -0.12 -8.16
N PHE A 125 4.85 -0.64 -6.94
CA PHE A 125 4.64 -2.05 -6.63
C PHE A 125 3.23 -2.52 -6.98
N LEU A 126 3.08 -3.82 -7.25
CA LEU A 126 1.90 -4.37 -7.89
C LEU A 126 0.60 -4.18 -7.10
N PHE A 127 0.66 -4.05 -5.78
CA PHE A 127 -0.51 -3.73 -4.93
C PHE A 127 -1.06 -2.31 -5.15
N HIS A 128 -0.32 -1.42 -5.79
CA HIS A 128 -0.73 -0.02 -6.01
C HIS A 128 -1.46 0.20 -7.33
N ARG A 129 -1.58 -0.81 -8.20
CA ARG A 129 -2.06 -0.64 -9.58
C ARG A 129 -3.54 -0.98 -9.83
N TYR A 130 -4.35 -1.38 -8.84
CA TYR A 130 -5.74 -1.81 -9.08
C TYR A 130 -6.71 -1.57 -7.94
#